data_AF-A0A8T1TXA3-F1
#
_entry.id   AF-A0A8T1TXA3-F1
#
_cell.length_a   1.000
_cell.length_b   1.000
_cell.length_c   1.000
_cell.angle_alpha   90.00
_cell.angle_beta   90.00
_cell.angle_gamma   90.00
#
_symmetry.space_group_name_H-M   'P 1'
#
loop_
_entity.id
_entity.type
_entity.pdbx_description
1 polymer ?
#
loop_
_entity_poly.entity_id
_entity_poly.type
_entity_poly.pdbx_seq_one_letter_code
_entity_poly.pdbx_strand_id
1 'polypeptide(L)'
;MYDGWACFSEHYVALYIVFWKDGQLFYVLLASLKFWIGDNCATNQLTATTLGVPLVGCASHRFNLATKNVLAEHEDLVGAVSALMVALRTIRNRAELRRHTSLAPLRANATRWSSAFMMLERYVRIRDAIKRVDAVYDLVPKPAAHRRIVALVESLKTFNSVFKKLQEESISMKSVRLLFDKMAEMFPVTGHYLRPDAEIVHSPVFESAVVKVSRGTEADLNPQESQALEPFQLEAAATE
;
A
#
# COMPACT_ATOMS: atom_id res chain seq x y z
N MET A 1 19.27 -0.91 9.09
CA MET A 1 18.59 -1.86 8.17
C MET A 1 18.07 -3.01 9.01
N TYR A 2 16.83 -3.44 8.80
CA TYR A 2 16.30 -4.65 9.42
C TYR A 2 16.48 -5.81 8.44
N ASP A 3 17.02 -6.93 8.92
CA ASP A 3 16.96 -8.20 8.21
C ASP A 3 16.29 -9.22 9.13
N GLY A 4 15.25 -9.86 8.61
CA GLY A 4 14.44 -10.80 9.33
C GLY A 4 14.44 -12.12 8.59
N TRP A 5 14.77 -13.19 9.30
CA TRP A 5 14.72 -14.54 8.74
C TRP A 5 14.05 -15.50 9.71
N ALA A 6 13.49 -16.57 9.16
CA ALA A 6 12.95 -17.68 9.93
C ALA A 6 13.93 -18.85 9.84
N CYS A 7 14.22 -19.48 10.98
CA CYS A 7 14.92 -20.76 11.03
C CYS A 7 14.07 -21.71 11.88
N PHE A 8 13.49 -22.72 11.23
CA PHE A 8 12.50 -23.63 11.84
C PHE A 8 11.29 -22.90 12.45
N SER A 9 10.98 -23.12 13.72
CA SER A 9 9.87 -22.50 14.46
C SER A 9 10.22 -21.14 15.08
N GLU A 10 11.43 -20.62 14.83
CA GLU A 10 11.92 -19.40 15.46
C GLU A 10 12.11 -18.27 14.45
N HIS A 11 11.72 -17.07 14.87
CA HIS A 11 11.86 -15.84 14.10
C HIS A 11 13.00 -15.02 14.67
N TYR A 12 13.94 -14.66 13.80
CA TYR A 12 15.10 -13.84 14.15
C TYR A 12 14.97 -12.49 13.47
N VAL A 13 15.22 -11.42 14.21
CA VAL A 13 15.32 -10.06 13.69
C VAL A 13 16.59 -9.44 14.22
N ALA A 14 17.46 -9.00 13.30
CA ALA A 14 18.68 -8.30 13.66
C ALA A 14 18.49 -6.78 13.42
N LEU A 15 18.79 -5.99 14.46
CA LEU A 15 18.78 -4.53 14.40
C LEU A 15 20.18 -4.00 14.11
N TYR A 16 20.38 -3.47 12.92
CA TYR A 16 21.62 -2.79 12.55
C TYR A 16 21.38 -1.29 12.39
N ILE A 17 22.12 -0.46 13.13
CA ILE A 17 22.28 0.95 12.74
C ILE A 17 23.31 0.99 11.63
N VAL A 18 22.91 1.61 10.51
CA VAL A 18 23.77 1.83 9.35
C VAL A 18 23.90 3.33 9.14
N PHE A 19 25.11 3.86 9.25
CA PHE A 19 25.39 5.28 9.02
C PHE A 19 26.72 5.48 8.31
N TRP A 20 26.84 6.59 7.59
CA TRP A 20 28.08 7.02 6.97
C TRP A 20 28.81 7.98 7.91
N LYS A 21 30.11 7.75 8.11
CA LYS A 21 31.01 8.68 8.79
C LYS A 21 32.33 8.70 8.02
N ASP A 22 32.82 9.90 7.70
CA ASP A 22 34.09 10.13 6.98
C ASP A 22 34.22 9.35 5.66
N GLY A 23 33.12 9.21 4.91
CA GLY A 23 33.10 8.47 3.65
C GLY A 23 33.16 6.94 3.81
N GLN A 24 32.90 6.41 5.02
CA GLN A 24 32.88 4.98 5.31
C GLN A 24 31.52 4.57 5.93
N LEU A 25 31.05 3.36 5.59
CA LEU A 25 29.77 2.81 6.05
C LEU A 25 29.97 1.96 7.32
N PHE A 26 29.25 2.29 8.40
CA PHE A 26 29.34 1.61 9.70
C PHE A 26 28.10 0.74 9.97
N TYR A 27 28.31 -0.41 10.63
CA TYR A 27 27.25 -1.32 11.10
C TYR A 27 27.39 -1.54 12.62
N VAL A 28 26.38 -1.15 13.41
CA VAL A 28 26.40 -1.31 14.87
C VAL A 28 25.14 -2.03 15.36
N LEU A 29 25.33 -3.08 16.17
CA LEU A 29 24.28 -3.78 16.92
C LEU A 29 24.00 -3.00 18.22
N LEU A 30 22.78 -2.46 18.39
CA LEU A 30 22.46 -1.50 19.46
C LEU A 30 21.17 -1.85 20.22
N ALA A 31 21.12 -1.46 21.48
CA ALA A 31 20.14 -1.80 22.52
C ALA A 31 18.74 -1.16 22.40
N SER A 32 17.87 -1.46 23.39
CA SER A 32 16.49 -1.02 23.68
C SER A 32 15.72 -0.36 22.54
N LEU A 33 14.98 -1.18 21.80
CA LEU A 33 14.00 -0.74 20.81
C LEU A 33 12.96 0.19 21.47
N LYS A 34 12.75 1.39 20.91
CA LYS A 34 11.77 2.36 21.45
C LYS A 34 10.40 2.26 20.77
N PHE A 35 10.36 1.79 19.52
CA PHE A 35 9.15 1.51 18.74
C PHE A 35 9.49 0.55 17.60
N TRP A 36 8.50 -0.19 17.12
CA TRP A 36 8.60 -1.13 16.02
C TRP A 36 7.94 -0.55 14.76
N ILE A 37 8.55 -0.74 13.59
CA ILE A 37 7.92 -0.42 12.29
C ILE A 37 7.82 -1.72 11.50
N GLY A 38 6.61 -2.08 11.09
CA GLY A 38 6.38 -3.32 10.35
C GLY A 38 4.98 -3.37 9.78
N ASP A 39 4.71 -4.35 8.91
CA ASP A 39 3.32 -4.64 8.59
C ASP A 39 2.58 -5.17 9.81
N ASN A 40 1.25 -5.04 9.79
CA ASN A 40 0.40 -5.33 10.93
C ASN A 40 0.09 -6.83 11.01
N CYS A 41 1.02 -7.69 10.59
CA CYS A 41 0.85 -9.13 10.73
C CYS A 41 0.86 -9.53 12.22
N ALA A 42 0.22 -10.65 12.54
CA ALA A 42 0.07 -11.11 13.92
C ALA A 42 1.42 -11.24 14.64
N THR A 43 2.47 -11.70 13.94
CA THR A 43 3.82 -11.80 14.48
C THR A 43 4.38 -10.44 14.89
N ASN A 44 4.29 -9.41 14.05
CA ASN A 44 4.80 -8.08 14.38
C ASN A 44 4.00 -7.41 15.50
N GLN A 45 2.67 -7.59 15.52
CA GLN A 45 1.83 -7.10 16.61
C GLN A 45 2.18 -7.77 17.94
N LEU A 46 2.33 -9.09 17.94
CA LEU A 46 2.71 -9.85 19.12
C LEU A 46 4.11 -9.46 19.60
N THR A 47 5.08 -9.29 18.69
CA THR A 47 6.43 -8.84 19.03
C THR A 47 6.42 -7.46 19.67
N ALA A 48 5.72 -6.49 19.08
CA ALA A 48 5.63 -5.14 19.64
C ALA A 48 4.97 -5.15 21.03
N THR A 49 3.88 -5.93 21.19
CA THR A 49 3.20 -6.13 22.48
C THR A 49 4.13 -6.77 23.52
N THR A 50 4.86 -7.81 23.14
CA THR A 50 5.79 -8.54 24.02
C THR A 50 6.95 -7.65 24.45
N LEU A 51 7.44 -6.80 23.54
CA LEU A 51 8.50 -5.83 23.84
C LEU A 51 7.97 -4.60 24.60
N GLY A 52 6.65 -4.42 24.72
CA GLY A 52 6.04 -3.26 25.36
C GLY A 52 6.27 -1.95 24.61
N VAL A 53 6.47 -2.00 23.29
CA VAL A 53 6.76 -0.82 22.46
C VAL A 53 5.63 -0.51 21.48
N PRO A 54 5.44 0.76 21.07
CA PRO A 54 4.50 1.10 20.02
C PRO A 54 4.85 0.44 18.68
N LEU A 55 3.83 0.06 17.91
CA LEU A 55 3.95 -0.42 16.54
C LEU A 55 3.40 0.61 15.55
N VAL A 56 4.24 1.05 14.63
CA VAL A 56 3.83 1.85 13.46
C VAL A 56 3.60 0.91 12.29
N GLY A 57 2.36 0.87 11.83
CA GLY A 57 1.95 -0.02 10.75
C GLY A 57 2.48 0.39 9.38
N CYS A 58 2.85 -0.58 8.55
CA CYS A 58 3.32 -0.32 7.19
C CYS A 58 2.25 0.39 6.34
N ALA A 59 2.54 1.62 5.92
CA ALA A 59 1.63 2.44 5.12
C ALA A 59 1.26 1.76 3.80
N SER A 60 2.25 1.21 3.09
CA SER A 60 2.03 0.48 1.84
C SER A 60 1.14 -0.75 2.02
N HIS A 61 1.26 -1.45 3.15
CA HIS A 61 0.43 -2.61 3.46
C HIS A 61 -1.04 -2.20 3.71
N ARG A 62 -1.26 -1.19 4.58
CA ARG A 62 -2.60 -0.62 4.85
C ARG A 62 -3.27 -0.11 3.57
N PHE A 63 -2.50 0.58 2.73
CA PHE A 63 -2.98 1.10 1.45
C PHE A 63 -3.34 0.00 0.45
N ASN A 64 -2.55 -1.07 0.41
CA ASN A 64 -2.86 -2.25 -0.40
C ASN A 64 -4.15 -2.94 0.04
N LEU A 65 -4.38 -3.08 1.36
CA LEU A 65 -5.64 -3.62 1.89
C LEU A 65 -6.85 -2.73 1.53
N ALA A 66 -6.72 -1.42 1.69
CA ALA A 66 -7.74 -0.46 1.26
C ALA A 66 -8.08 -0.58 -0.23
N THR A 67 -7.07 -0.73 -1.07
CA THR A 67 -7.26 -0.86 -2.53
C THR A 67 -7.98 -2.17 -2.89
N LYS A 68 -7.75 -3.25 -2.13
CA LYS A 68 -8.47 -4.52 -2.33
C LYS A 68 -9.97 -4.35 -2.09
N ASN A 69 -10.39 -3.60 -1.07
CA ASN A 69 -11.82 -3.34 -0.84
C ASN A 69 -12.46 -2.57 -2.00
N VAL A 70 -11.77 -1.57 -2.54
CA VAL A 70 -12.26 -0.81 -3.72
C VAL A 70 -12.43 -1.74 -4.94
N LEU A 71 -11.48 -2.65 -5.16
CA LEU A 71 -11.57 -3.63 -6.24
C LEU A 71 -12.70 -4.65 -6.01
N ALA A 72 -12.98 -5.01 -4.76
CA ALA A 72 -14.06 -5.94 -4.41
C ALA A 72 -15.44 -5.38 -4.77
N GLU A 73 -15.67 -4.07 -4.61
CA GLU A 73 -16.92 -3.41 -5.06
C GLU A 73 -17.15 -3.47 -6.58
N HIS A 74 -16.10 -3.81 -7.34
CA HIS A 74 -16.10 -3.86 -8.80
C HIS A 74 -15.75 -5.25 -9.34
N GLU A 75 -15.96 -6.30 -8.53
CA GLU A 75 -15.61 -7.67 -8.89
C GLU A 75 -16.31 -8.13 -10.18
N ASP A 76 -17.54 -7.67 -10.43
CA ASP A 76 -18.29 -7.92 -11.68
C ASP A 76 -17.51 -7.43 -12.91
N LEU A 77 -17.02 -6.19 -12.86
CA LEU A 77 -16.28 -5.56 -13.96
C LEU A 77 -14.89 -6.16 -14.13
N VAL A 78 -14.18 -6.38 -13.01
CA VAL A 78 -12.85 -6.98 -13.00
C VAL A 78 -12.91 -8.41 -13.52
N GLY A 79 -13.92 -9.18 -13.11
CA GLY A 79 -14.19 -10.53 -13.56
C GLY A 79 -14.49 -10.60 -15.06
N ALA A 80 -15.36 -9.71 -15.57
CA ALA A 80 -15.66 -9.64 -17.00
C ALA A 80 -14.42 -9.37 -17.85
N VAL A 81 -13.59 -8.38 -17.46
CA VAL A 81 -12.33 -8.09 -18.17
C VAL A 81 -11.35 -9.25 -18.04
N SER A 82 -11.27 -9.90 -16.88
CA SER A 82 -10.40 -11.07 -16.66
C SER A 82 -10.78 -12.22 -17.59
N ALA A 83 -12.06 -12.57 -17.69
CA ALA A 83 -12.55 -13.60 -18.58
C ALA A 83 -12.23 -13.30 -20.06
N LEU A 84 -12.48 -12.06 -20.49
CA LEU A 84 -12.12 -11.59 -21.83
C LEU A 84 -10.61 -11.71 -22.10
N MET A 85 -9.78 -11.26 -21.14
CA MET A 85 -8.32 -11.32 -21.26
C MET A 85 -7.79 -12.76 -21.34
N VAL A 86 -8.42 -13.70 -20.64
CA VAL A 86 -8.10 -15.13 -20.75
C VAL A 86 -8.47 -15.65 -22.14
N ALA A 87 -9.66 -15.34 -22.66
CA ALA A 87 -10.08 -15.79 -23.98
C ALA A 87 -9.20 -15.23 -25.11
N LEU A 88 -8.75 -13.98 -25.00
CA LEU A 88 -7.85 -13.33 -25.95
C LEU A 88 -6.43 -13.92 -25.96
N ARG A 89 -6.04 -14.66 -24.91
CA ARG A 89 -4.72 -15.30 -24.82
C ARG A 89 -4.63 -16.65 -25.52
N THR A 90 -5.75 -17.22 -25.97
CA THR A 90 -5.72 -18.42 -26.81
C THR A 90 -4.94 -18.15 -28.10
N ILE A 91 -4.29 -19.18 -28.65
CA ILE A 91 -3.34 -19.02 -29.78
C ILE A 91 -4.02 -18.33 -30.96
N ARG A 92 -5.24 -18.76 -31.31
CA ARG A 92 -6.00 -18.23 -32.45
C ARG A 92 -6.40 -16.76 -32.21
N ASN A 93 -7.02 -16.46 -31.08
CA ASN A 93 -7.49 -15.10 -30.78
C ASN A 93 -6.32 -14.13 -30.63
N ARG A 94 -5.20 -14.57 -30.04
CA ARG A 94 -3.99 -13.76 -29.91
C ARG A 94 -3.34 -13.49 -31.26
N ALA A 95 -3.33 -14.46 -32.18
CA ALA A 95 -2.83 -14.27 -33.54
C ALA A 95 -3.68 -13.25 -34.30
N GLU A 96 -5.00 -13.30 -34.18
CA GLU A 96 -5.89 -12.32 -34.79
C GLU A 96 -5.73 -10.94 -34.17
N LEU A 97 -5.74 -10.83 -32.82
CA LEU A 97 -5.56 -9.56 -32.13
C LEU A 97 -4.26 -8.84 -32.54
N ARG A 98 -3.19 -9.58 -32.77
CA ARG A 98 -1.89 -9.04 -33.21
C ARG A 98 -1.93 -8.34 -34.57
N ARG A 99 -2.92 -8.64 -35.41
CA ARG A 99 -3.13 -7.93 -36.69
C ARG A 99 -3.63 -6.51 -36.48
N HIS A 100 -4.25 -6.23 -35.33
CA HIS A 100 -4.91 -4.95 -35.02
C HIS A 100 -4.21 -4.15 -33.91
N THR A 101 -3.30 -4.77 -33.15
CA THR A 101 -2.48 -4.08 -32.14
C THR A 101 -1.20 -4.84 -31.81
N SER A 102 -0.13 -4.12 -31.48
CA SER A 102 1.12 -4.70 -30.95
C SER A 102 1.01 -5.10 -29.47
N LEU A 103 -0.02 -4.63 -28.77
CA LEU A 103 -0.18 -4.82 -27.34
C LEU A 103 -0.79 -6.19 -27.01
N ALA A 104 -0.08 -6.99 -26.22
CA ALA A 104 -0.59 -8.27 -25.74
C ALA A 104 -1.64 -8.09 -24.61
N PRO A 105 -2.64 -9.00 -24.51
CA PRO A 105 -3.51 -9.12 -23.35
C PRO A 105 -2.72 -9.43 -22.07
N LEU A 106 -3.16 -8.90 -20.94
CA LEU A 106 -2.57 -9.14 -19.61
C LEU A 106 -3.55 -9.90 -18.72
N ARG A 107 -3.03 -10.74 -17.81
CA ARG A 107 -3.83 -11.39 -16.77
C ARG A 107 -3.40 -10.85 -15.41
N ALA A 108 -4.37 -10.52 -14.57
CA ALA A 108 -4.11 -10.15 -13.19
C ALA A 108 -3.59 -11.34 -12.37
N ASN A 109 -2.66 -11.08 -11.46
CA ASN A 109 -2.30 -11.95 -10.35
C ASN A 109 -3.16 -11.58 -9.14
N ALA A 110 -3.89 -12.55 -8.60
CA ALA A 110 -4.83 -12.36 -7.48
C ALA A 110 -4.18 -11.71 -6.24
N THR A 111 -2.88 -11.90 -6.03
CA THR A 111 -2.18 -11.40 -4.84
C THR A 111 -1.78 -9.92 -4.93
N ARG A 112 -1.77 -9.31 -6.13
CA ARG A 112 -1.22 -7.97 -6.37
C ARG A 112 -2.21 -7.07 -7.09
N TRP A 113 -2.78 -6.10 -6.39
CA TRP A 113 -3.75 -5.14 -6.94
C TRP A 113 -3.23 -4.41 -8.19
N SER A 114 -1.92 -4.10 -8.24
CA SER A 114 -1.29 -3.43 -9.38
C SER A 114 -1.44 -4.22 -10.68
N SER A 115 -1.51 -5.55 -10.61
CA SER A 115 -1.73 -6.39 -11.79
C SER A 115 -3.17 -6.34 -12.29
N ALA A 116 -4.15 -6.20 -11.40
CA ALA A 116 -5.55 -5.95 -11.78
C ALA A 116 -5.67 -4.57 -12.46
N PHE A 117 -5.05 -3.55 -11.89
CA PHE A 117 -4.96 -2.22 -12.50
C PHE A 117 -4.34 -2.27 -13.90
N MET A 118 -3.16 -2.88 -14.06
CA MET A 118 -2.48 -3.00 -15.37
C MET A 118 -3.33 -3.76 -16.40
N MET A 119 -4.09 -4.78 -15.96
CA MET A 119 -5.00 -5.54 -16.83
C MET A 119 -6.17 -4.67 -17.32
N LEU A 120 -6.82 -3.94 -16.41
CA LEU A 120 -7.93 -3.04 -16.76
C LEU A 120 -7.45 -1.90 -17.67
N GLU A 121 -6.30 -1.30 -17.35
CA GLU A 121 -5.69 -0.27 -18.19
C GLU A 121 -5.36 -0.83 -19.59
N ARG A 122 -4.80 -2.05 -19.66
CA ARG A 122 -4.54 -2.73 -20.93
C ARG A 122 -5.82 -2.91 -21.73
N TYR A 123 -6.89 -3.40 -21.09
CA TYR A 123 -8.20 -3.57 -21.72
C TYR A 123 -8.68 -2.26 -22.37
N VAL A 124 -8.67 -1.16 -21.63
CA VAL A 124 -9.11 0.15 -22.13
C VAL A 124 -8.30 0.54 -23.37
N ARG A 125 -6.98 0.36 -23.35
CA ARG A 125 -6.08 0.71 -24.47
C ARG A 125 -6.31 -0.12 -25.73
N ILE A 126 -6.65 -1.41 -25.59
CA ILE A 126 -6.80 -2.32 -26.74
C ILE A 126 -8.25 -2.59 -27.13
N ARG A 127 -9.22 -1.92 -26.50
CA ARG A 127 -10.65 -2.21 -26.66
C ARG A 127 -11.11 -2.25 -28.11
N ASP A 128 -10.69 -1.28 -28.93
CA ASP A 128 -11.15 -1.22 -30.32
C ASP A 128 -10.52 -2.32 -31.19
N ALA A 129 -9.29 -2.73 -30.89
CA ALA A 129 -8.67 -3.89 -31.52
C ALA A 129 -9.39 -5.20 -31.12
N ILE A 130 -9.84 -5.33 -29.87
CA ILE A 130 -10.61 -6.49 -29.41
C ILE A 130 -11.89 -6.68 -30.22
N LYS A 131 -12.58 -5.59 -30.59
CA LYS A 131 -13.82 -5.67 -31.41
C LYS A 131 -13.62 -6.27 -32.79
N ARG A 132 -12.37 -6.38 -33.28
CA ARG A 132 -12.03 -7.04 -34.54
C ARG A 132 -11.86 -8.56 -34.41
N VAL A 133 -11.94 -9.09 -33.19
CA VAL A 133 -11.80 -10.52 -32.90
C VAL A 133 -13.19 -11.11 -32.64
N ASP A 134 -13.84 -11.62 -33.68
CA ASP A 134 -15.23 -12.10 -33.62
C ASP A 134 -15.44 -13.19 -32.55
N ALA A 135 -14.44 -14.05 -32.36
CA ALA A 135 -14.49 -15.17 -31.41
C ALA A 135 -14.65 -14.75 -29.93
N VAL A 136 -14.46 -13.47 -29.59
CA VAL A 136 -14.66 -12.96 -28.21
C VAL A 136 -15.78 -11.95 -28.09
N TYR A 137 -16.61 -11.79 -29.13
CA TYR A 137 -17.66 -10.78 -29.21
C TYR A 137 -18.56 -10.76 -27.97
N ASP A 138 -19.07 -11.93 -27.55
CA ASP A 138 -19.97 -12.06 -26.40
C ASP A 138 -19.31 -11.74 -25.05
N LEU A 139 -17.98 -11.77 -24.99
CA LEU A 139 -17.19 -11.47 -23.79
C LEU A 139 -16.82 -9.98 -23.69
N VAL A 140 -17.01 -9.19 -24.75
CA VAL A 140 -16.66 -7.77 -24.73
C VAL A 140 -17.63 -7.00 -23.81
N PRO A 141 -17.14 -6.29 -22.78
CA PRO A 141 -18.01 -5.50 -21.92
C PRO A 141 -18.86 -4.50 -22.72
N LYS A 142 -20.18 -4.55 -22.48
CA LYS A 142 -21.18 -3.67 -23.10
C LYS A 142 -20.83 -2.19 -22.85
N PRO A 143 -21.32 -1.24 -23.67
CA PRO A 143 -20.96 0.18 -23.55
C PRO A 143 -21.13 0.77 -22.14
N ALA A 144 -22.18 0.40 -21.41
CA ALA A 144 -22.39 0.86 -20.03
C ALA A 144 -21.32 0.32 -19.06
N ALA A 145 -21.03 -0.98 -19.11
CA ALA A 145 -19.96 -1.59 -18.31
C ALA A 145 -18.59 -1.03 -18.67
N HIS A 146 -18.32 -0.80 -19.96
CA HIS A 146 -17.09 -0.17 -20.42
C HIS A 146 -16.88 1.22 -19.80
N ARG A 147 -17.91 2.08 -19.74
CA ARG A 147 -17.81 3.39 -19.09
C ARG A 147 -17.46 3.27 -17.60
N ARG A 148 -18.07 2.30 -16.88
CA ARG A 148 -17.74 2.02 -15.48
C ARG A 148 -16.28 1.54 -15.34
N ILE A 149 -15.80 0.69 -16.24
CA ILE A 149 -14.39 0.23 -16.25
C ILE A 149 -13.43 1.40 -16.48
N VAL A 150 -13.73 2.32 -17.40
CA VAL A 150 -12.91 3.52 -17.63
C VAL A 150 -12.85 4.39 -16.37
N ALA A 151 -14.00 4.65 -15.72
CA ALA A 151 -14.05 5.39 -14.47
C ALA A 151 -13.25 4.72 -13.34
N LEU A 152 -13.32 3.39 -13.24
CA LEU A 152 -12.52 2.61 -12.30
C LEU A 152 -11.02 2.74 -12.60
N VAL A 153 -10.61 2.65 -13.87
CA VAL A 153 -9.20 2.82 -14.27
C VAL A 153 -8.70 4.22 -13.89
N GLU A 154 -9.47 5.27 -14.11
CA GLU A 154 -9.09 6.62 -13.69
C GLU A 154 -8.95 6.73 -12.16
N SER A 155 -9.88 6.13 -11.41
CA SER A 155 -9.77 6.05 -9.95
C SER A 155 -8.48 5.34 -9.52
N LEU A 156 -8.18 4.18 -10.11
CA LEU A 156 -6.98 3.39 -9.80
C LEU A 156 -5.67 4.09 -10.18
N LYS A 157 -5.66 5.04 -11.12
CA LYS A 157 -4.48 5.89 -11.38
C LYS A 157 -4.16 6.77 -10.17
N THR A 158 -5.18 7.29 -9.49
CA THR A 158 -5.01 8.03 -8.22
C THR A 158 -4.45 7.11 -7.13
N PHE A 159 -4.95 5.88 -7.02
CA PHE A 159 -4.36 4.91 -6.08
C PHE A 159 -2.89 4.62 -6.42
N ASN A 160 -2.55 4.48 -7.71
CA ASN A 160 -1.18 4.22 -8.14
C ASN A 160 -0.23 5.39 -7.89
N SER A 161 -0.68 6.65 -8.03
CA SER A 161 0.15 7.80 -7.70
C SER A 161 0.44 7.88 -6.20
N VAL A 162 -0.57 7.67 -5.36
CA VAL A 162 -0.39 7.61 -3.90
C VAL A 162 0.52 6.45 -3.52
N PHE A 163 0.31 5.25 -4.08
CA PHE A 163 1.16 4.10 -3.79
C PHE A 163 2.62 4.35 -4.14
N LYS A 164 2.92 4.96 -5.30
CA LYS A 164 4.29 5.36 -5.66
C LYS A 164 4.86 6.38 -4.67
N LYS A 165 4.05 7.35 -4.25
CA LYS A 165 4.47 8.35 -3.26
C LYS A 165 4.83 7.70 -1.92
N LEU A 166 4.05 6.71 -1.47
CA LEU A 166 4.31 5.94 -0.25
C LEU A 166 5.61 5.10 -0.30
N GLN A 167 6.15 4.84 -1.49
CA GLN A 167 7.39 4.09 -1.68
C GLN A 167 8.65 4.97 -1.67
N GLU A 168 8.51 6.29 -1.64
CA GLU A 168 9.65 7.19 -1.54
C GLU A 168 10.31 7.06 -0.16
N GLU A 169 11.63 6.91 -0.11
CA GLU A 169 12.40 6.78 1.14
C GLU A 169 12.27 8.01 2.05
N SER A 170 12.01 9.18 1.47
CA SER A 170 11.90 10.46 2.17
C SER A 170 10.48 10.78 2.67
N ILE A 171 9.51 9.87 2.52
CA ILE A 171 8.14 10.16 2.93
C ILE A 171 8.02 10.24 4.46
N SER A 172 7.48 11.36 4.94
CA SER A 172 7.22 11.58 6.37
C SER A 172 5.86 11.04 6.81
N MET A 173 5.71 10.72 8.10
CA MET A 173 4.43 10.30 8.70
C MET A 173 3.31 11.32 8.51
N LYS A 174 3.61 12.64 8.54
CA LYS A 174 2.60 13.67 8.23
C LYS A 174 2.10 13.57 6.79
N SER A 175 2.98 13.29 5.84
CA SER A 175 2.63 13.17 4.42
C SER A 175 1.79 11.91 4.19
N VAL A 176 2.17 10.78 4.80
CA VAL A 176 1.38 9.55 4.79
C VAL A 176 -0.03 9.82 5.33
N ARG A 177 -0.13 10.49 6.48
CA ARG A 177 -1.41 10.83 7.10
C ARG A 177 -2.29 11.68 6.18
N LEU A 178 -1.73 12.74 5.60
CA LEU A 178 -2.45 13.61 4.65
C LEU A 178 -2.96 12.84 3.43
N LEU A 179 -2.13 11.95 2.86
CA LEU A 179 -2.53 11.11 1.73
C LEU A 179 -3.67 10.15 2.12
N PHE A 180 -3.57 9.53 3.30
CA PHE A 180 -4.60 8.61 3.78
C PHE A 180 -5.92 9.33 4.08
N ASP A 181 -5.88 10.51 4.69
CA ASP A 181 -7.07 11.32 4.96
C ASP A 181 -7.76 11.71 3.64
N LYS A 182 -6.99 12.17 2.65
CA LYS A 182 -7.55 12.52 1.34
C LYS A 182 -8.14 11.31 0.62
N MET A 183 -7.49 10.14 0.71
CA MET A 183 -7.99 8.92 0.10
C MET A 183 -9.25 8.41 0.80
N ALA A 184 -9.34 8.51 2.12
CA ALA A 184 -10.56 8.17 2.88
C ALA A 184 -11.71 9.15 2.62
N GLU A 185 -11.42 10.42 2.35
CA GLU A 185 -12.41 11.42 1.92
C GLU A 185 -12.95 11.10 0.52
N MET A 186 -12.06 10.84 -0.44
CA MET A 186 -12.45 10.55 -1.83
C MET A 186 -13.09 9.17 -2.01
N PHE A 187 -12.66 8.18 -1.22
CA PHE A 187 -13.11 6.80 -1.30
C PHE A 187 -13.45 6.29 0.11
N PRO A 188 -14.66 6.56 0.63
CA PRO A 188 -15.04 6.23 2.01
C PRO A 188 -14.82 4.77 2.41
N VAL A 189 -14.94 3.83 1.47
CA VAL A 189 -14.66 2.38 1.68
C VAL A 189 -13.23 2.10 2.16
N THR A 190 -12.28 2.98 1.85
CA THR A 190 -10.88 2.85 2.28
C THR A 190 -10.67 3.22 3.75
N GLY A 191 -11.64 3.90 4.38
CA GLY A 191 -11.54 4.39 5.75
C GLY A 191 -11.28 3.28 6.78
N HIS A 192 -11.77 2.07 6.53
CA HIS A 192 -11.58 0.89 7.39
C HIS A 192 -10.11 0.49 7.60
N TYR A 193 -9.19 0.95 6.73
CA TYR A 193 -7.75 0.70 6.86
C TYR A 193 -6.92 1.98 6.96
N LEU A 194 -7.41 3.08 6.38
CA LEU A 194 -6.64 4.30 6.25
C LEU A 194 -6.82 5.26 7.42
N ARG A 195 -7.98 5.28 8.10
CA ARG A 195 -8.22 6.22 9.20
C ARG A 195 -7.26 6.01 10.38
N PRO A 196 -6.98 7.05 11.19
CA PRO A 196 -6.08 6.94 12.34
C PRO A 196 -6.63 6.03 13.46
N ASP A 197 -7.95 5.90 13.55
CA ASP A 197 -8.70 5.06 14.49
C ASP A 197 -9.13 3.72 13.88
N ALA A 198 -8.64 3.38 12.68
CA ALA A 198 -8.94 2.10 12.05
C ALA A 198 -8.44 0.94 12.92
N GLU A 199 -9.22 -0.14 13.05
CA GLU A 199 -8.91 -1.31 13.89
C GLU A 199 -7.54 -1.93 13.60
N ILE A 200 -7.07 -1.81 12.36
CA ILE A 200 -5.74 -2.29 11.98
C ILE A 200 -4.61 -1.54 12.70
N VAL A 201 -4.82 -0.30 13.15
CA VAL A 201 -3.81 0.54 13.79
C VAL A 201 -3.55 0.05 15.22
N HIS A 202 -2.37 -0.52 15.44
CA HIS A 202 -2.00 -1.11 16.73
C HIS A 202 -1.76 -0.05 17.81
N SER A 203 -1.07 1.04 17.48
CA SER A 203 -0.72 2.10 18.45
C SER A 203 -1.26 3.47 17.99
N PRO A 204 -2.59 3.67 17.98
CA PRO A 204 -3.21 4.86 17.38
C PRO A 204 -2.84 6.16 18.09
N VAL A 205 -2.72 6.13 19.42
CA VAL A 205 -2.26 7.28 20.23
C VAL A 205 -0.85 7.70 19.82
N PHE A 206 0.06 6.72 19.70
CA PHE A 206 1.45 6.99 19.30
C PHE A 206 1.55 7.49 17.86
N GLU A 207 0.87 6.86 16.89
CA GLU A 207 0.86 7.33 15.49
C GLU A 207 0.32 8.77 15.39
N SER A 208 -0.76 9.08 16.12
CA SER A 208 -1.33 10.44 16.19
C SER A 208 -0.35 11.45 16.77
N ALA A 209 0.29 11.11 17.90
CA ALA A 209 1.28 11.96 18.55
C ALA A 209 2.46 12.29 17.62
N VAL A 210 3.02 11.28 16.94
CA VAL A 210 4.12 11.44 15.98
C VAL A 210 3.72 12.33 14.81
N VAL A 211 2.49 12.21 14.31
CA VAL A 211 1.98 13.09 13.25
C VAL A 211 1.88 14.54 13.73
N LYS A 212 1.38 14.79 14.94
CA LYS A 212 1.25 16.14 15.50
C LYS A 212 2.62 16.82 15.67
N VAL A 213 3.61 16.10 16.20
CA VAL A 213 5.00 16.58 16.28
C VAL A 213 5.56 16.85 14.88
N SER A 214 5.37 15.93 13.93
CA SER A 214 5.85 16.12 12.54
C SER A 214 5.25 17.35 11.83
N ARG A 215 4.10 17.83 12.31
CA ARG A 215 3.39 19.03 11.83
C ARG A 215 3.78 20.31 12.57
N GLY A 216 4.54 20.23 13.66
CA GLY A 216 4.82 21.39 14.53
C GLY A 216 3.59 21.83 15.33
N THR A 217 2.73 20.86 15.70
CA THR A 217 1.47 21.08 16.44
C THR A 217 1.53 20.39 17.80
N GLU A 218 2.68 20.46 18.48
CA GLU A 218 2.91 19.82 19.78
C GLU A 218 1.99 20.37 20.87
N ALA A 219 1.53 21.62 20.73
CA ALA A 219 0.56 22.24 21.62
C ALA A 219 -0.80 21.49 21.64
N ASP A 220 -1.12 20.72 20.59
CA ASP A 220 -2.37 19.96 20.47
C ASP A 220 -2.26 18.52 21.02
N LEU A 221 -1.13 18.15 21.64
CA LEU A 221 -0.95 16.83 22.24
C LEU A 221 -1.84 16.67 23.47
N ASN A 222 -2.61 15.59 23.52
CA ASN A 222 -3.35 15.21 24.71
C ASN A 222 -2.43 14.50 25.73
N PRO A 223 -2.85 14.32 27.00
CA PRO A 223 -2.00 13.70 28.02
C PRO A 223 -1.50 12.29 27.67
N GLN A 224 -2.32 11.46 27.00
CA GLN A 224 -1.92 10.11 26.58
C GLN A 224 -0.89 10.15 25.44
N GLU A 225 -1.05 11.08 24.50
CA GLU A 225 -0.09 11.31 23.41
C GLU A 225 1.25 11.83 23.94
N SER A 226 1.22 12.77 24.89
CA SER A 226 2.43 13.28 25.55
C SER A 226 3.15 12.17 26.32
N GLN A 227 2.42 11.33 27.05
CA GLN A 227 2.97 10.17 27.75
C GLN A 227 3.59 9.16 26.78
N ALA A 228 2.94 8.90 25.64
CA ALA A 228 3.46 7.99 24.62
C ALA A 228 4.77 8.47 23.98
N LEU A 229 5.05 9.78 24.04
CA LEU A 229 6.28 10.39 23.51
C LEU A 229 7.38 10.59 24.57
N GLU A 230 7.08 10.40 25.85
CA GLU A 230 8.06 10.55 26.95
C GLU A 230 9.37 9.77 26.70
N PRO A 231 9.36 8.51 26.23
CA PRO A 231 10.60 7.75 26.00
C PRO A 231 11.52 8.30 24.88
N PHE A 232 11.05 9.29 24.12
CA PHE A 232 11.69 9.90 22.95
C PHE A 232 12.17 11.33 23.20
N GLN A 233 11.86 11.91 24.35
CA GLN A 233 12.37 13.23 24.71
C GLN A 233 13.88 13.13 24.85
N LEU A 234 14.60 14.02 24.16
CA LEU A 234 16.03 14.18 24.40
C LEU A 234 16.17 14.86 25.76
N GLU A 235 16.99 14.29 26.64
CA GLU A 235 17.46 15.04 27.82
C GLU A 235 18.09 16.33 27.30
N ALA A 236 17.59 17.47 27.77
CA ALA A 236 18.21 18.75 27.46
C ALA A 236 19.68 18.64 27.86
N ALA A 237 20.58 18.77 26.89
CA ALA A 237 22.01 18.77 27.16
C ALA A 237 22.25 19.80 28.29
N ALA A 238 22.66 19.30 29.45
CA ALA A 238 23.07 20.14 30.56
C ALA A 238 24.11 21.11 29.98
N THR A 239 23.72 22.37 29.90
CA THR A 239 24.60 23.44 29.45
C THR A 239 25.55 23.65 30.61
N GLU A 240 26.71 23.00 30.56
CA GLU A 240 27.88 23.39 31.35
C GLU A 240 28.48 24.69 30.81
#